data_AF-A0A2V8SN76-F1
#
_entry.id   AF-A0A2V8SN76-F1
#
_cell.length_a   1.000
_cell.length_b   1.000
_cell.length_c   1.000
_cell.angle_alpha   90.00
_cell.angle_beta   90.00
_cell.angle_gamma   90.00
#
_symmetry.space_group_name_H-M   'P 1'
#
loop_
_entity.id
_entity.type
_entity.pdbx_description
1 polymer ?
#
loop_
_entity_poly.entity_id
_entity_poly.type
_entity_poly.pdbx_seq_one_letter_code
_entity_poly.pdbx_strand_id
1 'polypeptide(L)' 'MFWKIVLVLGTLGVLLGFVITAVSVALPFVNEGRTSWEEAAFGIIPGALILVFSFFVFLLGLIFVIMNRKRASTT' A
#
# COMPACT_ATOMS: atom_id res chain seq x y z
N MET A 1 -22.07 1.04 -2.57
CA MET A 1 -21.10 -0.01 -2.96
C MET A 1 -19.75 0.56 -3.38
N PHE A 2 -19.71 1.65 -4.16
CA PHE A 2 -18.48 2.30 -4.61
C PHE A 2 -17.38 2.49 -3.55
N TRP A 3 -17.69 3.06 -2.38
CA TRP A 3 -16.70 3.29 -1.32
C TRP A 3 -16.04 2.01 -0.77
N LYS A 4 -16.76 0.89 -0.80
CA LYS A 4 -16.18 -0.41 -0.43
C LYS A 4 -15.17 -0.88 -1.49
N ILE A 5 -15.43 -0.61 -2.77
CA ILE A 5 -14.50 -0.92 -3.86
C ILE A 5 -13.22 -0.08 -3.71
N VAL A 6 -13.36 1.22 -3.46
CA VAL A 6 -12.21 2.11 -3.21
C VAL A 6 -11.36 1.61 -2.03
N LEU A 7 -12.02 1.21 -0.93
CA LEU A 7 -11.33 0.63 0.23
C LEU A 7 -10.57 -0.66 -0.12
N VAL A 8 -11.18 -1.57 -0.87
CA VAL A 8 -10.53 -2.81 -1.30
C VAL A 8 -9.35 -2.53 -2.21
N LEU A 9 -9.50 -1.64 -3.20
CA LEU A 9 -8.41 -1.25 -4.10
C LEU A 9 -7.24 -0.60 -3.34
N GLY A 10 -7.54 0.30 -2.40
CA GLY A 10 -6.53 0.88 -1.53
C GLY A 10 -5.81 -0.17 -0.69
N THR A 11 -6.55 -1.14 -0.12
CA THR A 11 -5.97 -2.24 0.67
C THR A 11 -5.04 -3.11 -0.19
N LEU A 12 -5.49 -3.51 -1.38
CA LEU A 12 -4.68 -4.30 -2.31
C LEU A 12 -3.43 -3.54 -2.75
N GLY A 13 -3.56 -2.24 -3.03
CA GLY A 13 -2.41 -1.39 -3.37
C GLY A 13 -1.40 -1.26 -2.23
N VAL A 14 -1.86 -1.13 -0.98
CA VAL A 14 -0.98 -1.11 0.20
C VAL A 14 -0.24 -2.44 0.32
N LEU A 15 -0.94 -3.57 0.20
CA LEU A 15 -0.32 -4.89 0.26
C LEU A 15 0.73 -5.07 -0.86
N LEU A 16 0.40 -4.65 -2.09
CA LEU A 16 1.31 -4.70 -3.23
C LEU A 16 2.56 -3.85 -3.00
N GLY A 17 2.39 -2.57 -2.64
CA GLY A 17 3.49 -1.65 -2.36
C GLY A 17 4.37 -2.14 -1.22
N PHE A 18 3.76 -2.71 -0.17
CA PHE A 18 4.47 -3.29 0.96
C PHE A 18 5.32 -4.48 0.54
N VAL A 19 4.76 -5.44 -0.21
CA VAL A 19 5.50 -6.61 -0.69
C VAL A 19 6.67 -6.19 -1.57
N ILE A 20 6.45 -5.31 -2.55
CA ILE A 20 7.53 -4.83 -3.44
C ILE A 20 8.65 -4.19 -2.63
N THR A 21 8.30 -3.28 -1.72
CA THR A 21 9.29 -2.55 -0.91
C THR A 21 10.04 -3.50 0.02
N ALA A 22 9.31 -4.35 0.77
CA ALA A 22 9.89 -5.26 1.75
C ALA A 22 10.80 -6.29 1.09
N VAL A 23 10.38 -6.88 -0.04
CA VAL A 23 11.23 -7.81 -0.81
C VAL A 23 12.47 -7.08 -1.31
N SER A 24 12.33 -5.88 -1.86
CA SER A 24 13.47 -5.11 -2.39
C SER A 24 14.47 -4.73 -1.31
N VAL A 25 14.01 -4.32 -0.12
CA VAL A 25 14.87 -4.07 1.04
C VAL A 25 15.53 -5.35 1.54
N ALA A 26 14.84 -6.49 1.48
CA ALA A 26 15.38 -7.76 1.94
C ALA A 26 16.47 -8.31 1.00
N LEU A 27 16.41 -8.02 -0.31
CA LEU A 27 17.33 -8.58 -1.33
C LEU A 27 18.83 -8.45 -0.96
N PRO A 28 19.37 -7.27 -0.58
CA PRO A 28 20.77 -7.15 -0.20
C PRO A 28 21.20 -8.06 0.96
N PHE A 29 20.28 -8.33 1.90
CA PHE A 29 20.56 -9.16 3.08
C PHE A 29 20.43 -10.66 2.79
N VAL A 30 19.38 -11.07 2.06
CA VAL A 30 19.10 -12.48 1.79
C VAL A 30 19.96 -13.05 0.66
N ASN A 31 20.53 -12.19 -0.18
CA ASN A 31 21.29 -12.59 -1.37
C ASN A 31 22.81 -12.49 -1.15
N GLU A 32 23.26 -12.54 0.11
CA GLU A 32 24.68 -12.57 0.51
C GLU A 32 25.54 -11.45 -0.11
N GLY A 33 24.95 -10.26 -0.28
CA GLY A 33 25.65 -9.11 -0.88
C GLY A 33 25.82 -9.18 -2.40
N ARG A 34 25.21 -10.17 -3.09
CA ARG A 34 25.17 -10.22 -4.56
C ARG A 34 24.30 -9.13 -5.19
N THR A 35 23.35 -8.59 -4.42
CA THR A 35 22.51 -7.47 -4.82
C THR A 35 23.00 -6.22 -4.09
N SER A 36 23.43 -5.22 -4.86
CA SER A 36 23.87 -3.93 -4.32
C SER A 36 22.70 -3.10 -3.79
N TRP A 37 22.98 -2.13 -2.93
CA TRP A 37 21.98 -1.19 -2.45
C TRP A 37 21.46 -0.28 -3.56
N GLU A 38 22.30 0.08 -4.55
CA GLU A 38 21.85 0.79 -5.75
C GLU A 38 20.85 -0.04 -6.58
N GLU A 39 21.08 -1.34 -6.76
CA GLU A 39 20.14 -2.21 -7.47
C GLU A 39 18.83 -2.39 -6.71
N ALA A 40 18.90 -2.60 -5.38
CA ALA A 40 17.73 -2.71 -4.54
C ALA A 40 16.89 -1.41 -4.55
N ALA A 41 17.52 -0.25 -4.65
CA ALA A 41 16.84 1.04 -4.71
C ALA A 41 15.85 1.13 -5.87
N PHE A 42 16.11 0.46 -7.00
CA PHE A 42 15.18 0.40 -8.13
C PHE A 42 13.85 -0.29 -7.80
N GLY A 43 13.82 -1.19 -6.83
CA GLY A 43 12.58 -1.79 -6.33
C GLY A 43 11.98 -1.01 -5.15
N ILE A 44 12.83 -0.50 -4.25
CA ILE A 44 12.41 0.22 -3.05
C ILE A 44 11.69 1.52 -3.40
N ILE A 45 12.26 2.35 -4.28
CA ILE A 45 11.72 3.67 -4.61
C ILE A 45 10.31 3.58 -5.22
N PRO A 46 10.08 2.83 -6.32
CA PRO A 46 8.74 2.69 -6.88
C PRO A 46 7.80 1.94 -5.94
N GLY A 47 8.28 0.93 -5.20
CA GLY A 47 7.48 0.24 -4.19
C GLY A 47 6.95 1.19 -3.11
N ALA A 48 7.81 2.06 -2.60
CA ALA A 48 7.46 3.06 -1.60
C ALA A 48 6.47 4.09 -2.16
N LEU A 49 6.63 4.53 -3.41
CA LEU A 49 5.68 5.43 -4.07
C LEU A 49 4.29 4.80 -4.19
N ILE A 50 4.21 3.54 -4.65
CA ILE A 50 2.95 2.79 -4.74
C ILE A 50 2.33 2.64 -3.35
N LEU A 51 3.13 2.31 -2.34
CA LEU A 51 2.67 2.15 -0.96
C LEU A 51 2.06 3.44 -0.40
N VAL A 52 2.77 4.56 -0.55
CA VAL A 52 2.30 5.88 -0.07
C VAL A 52 1.01 6.28 -0.79
N PHE A 53 0.97 6.18 -2.12
CA PHE A 53 -0.22 6.52 -2.89
C PHE A 53 -1.42 5.64 -2.50
N SER A 54 -1.21 4.33 -2.42
CA SER A 54 -2.26 3.37 -2.05
C SER A 54 -2.77 3.58 -0.63
N PHE A 55 -1.89 3.99 0.29
CA PHE A 55 -2.27 4.34 1.66
C PHE A 55 -3.26 5.51 1.70
N PHE A 56 -3.06 6.55 0.89
CA PHE A 56 -4.02 7.65 0.78
C PHE A 56 -5.36 7.19 0.21
N VAL A 57 -5.36 6.35 -0.83
CA VAL A 57 -6.59 5.78 -1.41
C VAL A 57 -7.33 4.93 -0.37
N PHE A 58 -6.61 4.12 0.39
CA PHE A 58 -7.16 3.33 1.49
C PHE A 58 -7.80 4.23 2.55
N LEU A 59 -7.10 5.28 3.01
CA LEU A 59 -7.62 6.22 4.00
C LEU A 59 -8.90 6.90 3.51
N LEU A 60 -8.94 7.36 2.25
CA LEU A 60 -10.15 7.94 1.66
C LEU A 60 -11.30 6.93 1.68
N GLY A 61 -11.07 5.70 1.19
CA GLY A 61 -12.07 4.63 1.23
C GLY A 61 -12.58 4.36 2.65
N LEU A 62 -11.67 4.32 3.63
CA LEU A 62 -11.99 4.05 5.03
C LEU A 62 -12.85 5.16 5.65
N ILE A 63 -12.44 6.42 5.48
CA ILE A 63 -13.17 7.60 5.98
C ILE A 63 -14.59 7.59 5.43
N PHE A 64 -14.76 7.42 4.11
CA PHE A 64 -16.08 7.41 3.49
C PHE A 64 -16.95 6.23 3.96
N VAL A 65 -16.38 5.04 4.11
CA VAL A 65 -17.11 3.87 4.64
C VAL A 65 -17.58 4.13 6.07
N ILE A 66 -16.73 4.67 6.94
CA ILE A 66 -17.08 4.98 8.34
C ILE A 66 -18.16 6.07 8.40
N MET A 67 -17.99 7.16 7.65
CA MET A 67 -18.97 8.26 7.61
C MET A 67 -20.34 7.78 7.13
N ASN A 68 -20.39 6.94 6.10
CA ASN A 68 -21.64 6.43 5.55
C ASN A 68 -22.32 5.44 6.51
N ARG A 69 -21.57 4.67 7.31
CA ARG A 69 -22.14 3.81 8.37
C ARG A 69 -22.75 4.64 9.51
N LYS A 70 -22.11 5.73 9.92
CA LYS A 70 -22.63 6.61 10.99
C LYS A 70 -23.96 7.24 10.60
N ARG A 71 -24.09 7.75 9.37
CA ARG A 71 -25.33 8.37 8.88
C ARG A 71 -26.52 7.40 8.80
N ALA A 72 -26.26 6.14 8.44
CA ALA A 72 -27.30 5.12 8.36
C ALA A 72 -27.85 4.65 9.72
N SER A 73 -27.16 4.96 10.83
CA SER A 73 -27.57 4.58 12.20
C SER A 73 -28.37 5.66 12.91
N THR A 74 -28.51 6.86 12.32
CA THR A 74 -29.16 8.03 12.94
C THR A 74 -30.49 8.39 12.27
N THR A 75 -30.88 7.63 11.25
CA THR A 75 -32.20 7.65 10.58
C THR A 75 -32.92 6.36 10.88
#